data_AF-A0A2E3F0D9-F1
#
_entry.id   AF-A0A2E3F0D9-F1
#
_cell.length_a   1.000
_cell.length_b   1.000
_cell.length_c   1.000
_cell.angle_alpha   90.00
_cell.angle_beta   90.00
_cell.angle_gamma   90.00
#
_symmetry.space_group_name_H-M   'P 1'
#
loop_
_entity.id
_entity.type
_entity.pdbx_description
1 polymer ?
#
loop_
_entity_poly.entity_id
_entity_poly.type
_entity_poly.pdbx_seq_one_letter_code
_entity_poly.pdbx_strand_id
1 'polypeptide(L)'
;MTDSPIFTTLKEEFQKALETTPNKKMLIQRELSAIENFINGNGKQIRAGIIRTIDFSHIQSVINLQQIRHYRNNEFLKMMDSLYTNGTIDKSIIDSDSFLSTSYLTETIEFAQGLFQYYSWLQDLENEKPKPKKSDLTHKQKMLALHYLGLDLSQYDNTKSAKILSLILDLDEGNTRKYLSYVAAGKNEVRTKSNFKKLNEVFKHQGLDDIAFTIKNDLDKIS
;
A
#
# COMPACT_ATOMS: atom_id res chain seq x y z
N MET A 1 -12.20 20.25 0.55
CA MET A 1 -12.90 19.75 1.74
C MET A 1 -11.89 19.77 2.87
N THR A 2 -12.19 20.46 3.96
CA THR A 2 -11.42 20.40 5.19
C THR A 2 -11.64 19.05 5.87
N ASP A 3 -10.59 18.47 6.42
CA ASP A 3 -10.64 17.22 7.17
C ASP A 3 -11.58 17.36 8.39
N SER A 4 -12.46 16.37 8.60
CA SER A 4 -13.34 16.37 9.77
C SER A 4 -12.50 16.23 11.05
N PRO A 5 -12.78 16.98 12.13
CA PRO A 5 -12.11 16.78 13.42
C PRO A 5 -12.20 15.33 13.90
N ILE A 6 -13.34 14.68 13.64
CA ILE A 6 -13.56 13.27 13.96
C ILE A 6 -12.60 12.39 13.15
N PHE A 7 -12.44 12.63 11.84
CA PHE A 7 -11.47 11.90 11.03
C PHE A 7 -10.04 12.01 11.58
N THR A 8 -9.61 13.22 11.94
CA THR A 8 -8.27 13.45 12.50
C THR A 8 -8.06 12.65 13.78
N THR A 9 -9.01 12.68 14.71
CA THR A 9 -8.93 11.90 15.96
C THR A 9 -8.86 10.40 15.70
N LEU A 10 -9.76 9.86 14.88
CA LEU A 10 -9.79 8.42 14.56
C LEU A 10 -8.49 7.96 13.89
N LYS A 11 -7.97 8.77 12.96
CA LYS A 11 -6.72 8.50 12.27
C LYS A 11 -5.52 8.46 13.22
N GLU A 12 -5.41 9.42 14.14
CA GLU A 12 -4.32 9.47 15.12
C GLU A 12 -4.33 8.27 16.07
N GLU A 13 -5.51 7.87 16.55
CA GLU A 13 -5.68 6.67 17.38
C GLU A 13 -5.23 5.41 16.65
N PHE A 14 -5.67 5.26 15.40
CA PHE A 14 -5.28 4.11 14.59
C PHE A 14 -3.79 4.09 14.25
N GLN A 15 -3.19 5.25 13.95
CA GLN A 15 -1.76 5.34 13.66
C GLN A 15 -0.91 4.85 14.83
N LYS A 16 -1.26 5.20 16.08
CA LYS A 16 -0.58 4.69 17.27
C LYS A 16 -0.66 3.17 17.39
N ALA A 17 -1.82 2.58 17.09
CA ALA A 17 -1.98 1.13 17.07
C ALA A 17 -1.19 0.48 15.92
N LEU A 18 -1.11 1.14 14.76
CA LEU A 18 -0.40 0.67 13.57
C LEU A 18 1.12 0.64 13.78
N GLU A 19 1.68 1.58 14.53
CA GLU A 19 3.11 1.63 14.86
C GLU A 19 3.54 0.49 15.79
N THR A 20 2.66 0.10 16.71
CA THR A 20 2.94 -0.91 17.74
C THR A 20 2.58 -2.34 17.32
N THR A 21 1.80 -2.52 16.25
CA THR A 21 1.33 -3.83 15.80
C THR A 21 2.27 -4.48 14.77
N PRO A 22 2.79 -5.71 15.01
CA PRO A 22 3.64 -6.40 14.05
C PRO A 22 2.96 -6.72 12.71
N ASN A 23 1.69 -7.17 12.76
CA ASN A 23 0.91 -7.50 11.57
C ASN A 23 -0.06 -6.38 11.21
N LYS A 24 0.49 -5.32 10.61
CA LYS A 24 -0.25 -4.12 10.18
C LYS A 24 -1.41 -4.43 9.23
N LYS A 25 -1.20 -5.35 8.30
CA LYS A 25 -2.24 -5.78 7.35
C LYS A 25 -3.46 -6.36 8.07
N MET A 26 -3.24 -7.26 9.02
CA MET A 26 -4.32 -7.85 9.80
C MET A 26 -5.06 -6.81 10.64
N LEU A 27 -4.34 -5.81 11.19
CA LEU A 27 -4.96 -4.71 11.93
C LEU A 27 -5.92 -3.90 11.05
N ILE A 28 -5.46 -3.48 9.86
CA ILE A 28 -6.27 -2.72 8.90
C ILE A 28 -7.52 -3.52 8.49
N GLN A 29 -7.35 -4.81 8.19
CA GLN A 29 -8.47 -5.68 7.79
C GLN A 29 -9.52 -5.86 8.88
N ARG A 30 -9.09 -6.02 10.14
CA ARG A 30 -10.00 -6.13 11.28
C ARG A 30 -10.78 -4.83 11.49
N GLU A 31 -10.11 -3.70 11.36
CA GLU A 31 -10.72 -2.39 11.52
C GLU A 31 -11.77 -2.11 10.43
N LEU A 32 -11.43 -2.36 9.16
CA LEU A 32 -12.37 -2.26 8.03
C LEU A 32 -13.59 -3.15 8.25
N SER A 33 -13.37 -4.41 8.64
CA SER A 33 -14.45 -5.35 8.94
C SER A 33 -15.33 -4.88 10.10
N ALA A 34 -14.74 -4.26 11.12
CA ALA A 34 -15.48 -3.74 12.27
C ALA A 34 -16.42 -2.58 11.87
N ILE A 35 -15.93 -1.65 11.05
CA ILE A 35 -16.71 -0.52 10.53
C ILE A 35 -17.82 -1.02 9.61
N GLU A 36 -17.54 -1.96 8.71
CA GLU A 36 -18.56 -2.55 7.84
C GLU A 36 -19.64 -3.26 8.63
N ASN A 37 -19.26 -4.03 9.66
CA ASN A 37 -20.23 -4.65 10.57
C ASN A 37 -21.03 -3.63 11.36
N PHE A 38 -20.41 -2.50 11.74
CA PHE A 38 -21.13 -1.41 12.37
C PHE A 38 -22.14 -0.78 11.43
N ILE A 39 -21.79 -0.48 10.18
CA ILE A 39 -22.71 0.13 9.21
C ILE A 39 -23.82 -0.86 8.82
N ASN A 40 -23.44 -2.05 8.37
CA ASN A 40 -24.34 -3.08 7.82
C ASN A 40 -25.05 -3.92 8.88
N GLY A 41 -24.67 -3.76 10.16
CA GLY A 41 -25.21 -4.51 11.29
C GLY A 41 -26.66 -4.16 11.59
N ASN A 42 -27.60 -4.55 10.74
CA ASN A 42 -29.02 -4.56 11.08
C ASN A 42 -29.17 -5.21 12.46
N GLY A 43 -29.73 -4.48 13.42
CA GLY A 43 -29.95 -4.94 14.79
C GLY A 43 -30.94 -6.11 14.92
N LYS A 44 -31.18 -6.86 13.84
CA LYS A 44 -31.94 -8.11 13.70
C LYS A 44 -31.82 -8.57 12.24
N GLN A 45 -31.04 -9.63 11.96
CA GLN A 45 -31.29 -10.42 10.75
C GLN A 45 -32.43 -11.38 11.06
N ILE A 46 -33.65 -11.06 10.61
CA ILE A 46 -34.76 -12.02 10.62
C ILE A 46 -34.59 -12.93 9.41
N ARG A 47 -33.92 -14.07 9.59
CA ARG A 47 -34.10 -15.24 8.72
C ARG A 47 -34.74 -16.33 9.58
N ALA A 48 -35.94 -16.76 9.19
CA ALA A 48 -36.67 -17.89 9.79
C ALA A 48 -36.94 -17.79 11.30
N GLY A 49 -37.55 -16.69 11.78
CA GLY A 49 -38.18 -16.64 13.10
C GLY A 49 -37.25 -16.58 14.32
N ILE A 50 -35.93 -16.54 14.14
CA ILE A 50 -34.96 -16.42 15.24
C ILE A 50 -34.34 -15.01 15.20
N ILE A 51 -34.62 -14.20 16.23
CA ILE A 51 -33.93 -12.93 16.47
C ILE A 51 -32.53 -13.26 16.98
N ARG A 52 -31.50 -13.06 16.14
CA ARG A 52 -30.11 -12.99 16.61
C ARG A 52 -29.74 -11.54 16.86
N THR A 53 -29.51 -11.19 18.12
CA THR A 53 -28.84 -9.95 18.50
C THR A 53 -27.37 -10.07 18.11
N ILE A 54 -26.87 -9.13 17.29
CA ILE A 54 -25.44 -9.05 17.00
C ILE A 54 -24.76 -8.56 18.28
N ASP A 55 -23.90 -9.41 18.84
CA ASP A 55 -23.08 -9.07 19.99
C ASP A 55 -21.83 -8.32 19.51
N PHE A 56 -21.74 -7.04 19.86
CA PHE A 56 -20.60 -6.18 19.56
C PHE A 56 -19.47 -6.31 20.60
N SER A 57 -19.63 -7.16 21.63
CA SER A 57 -18.63 -7.36 22.69
C SER A 57 -17.32 -7.99 22.21
N HIS A 58 -17.33 -8.61 21.02
CA HIS A 58 -16.21 -9.34 20.45
C HIS A 58 -15.56 -8.69 19.23
N ILE A 59 -16.05 -7.52 18.78
CA ILE A 59 -15.44 -6.81 17.65
C ILE A 59 -14.19 -6.08 18.16
N GLN A 60 -13.03 -6.70 17.94
CA GLN A 60 -11.72 -6.07 18.20
C GLN A 60 -11.46 -5.00 17.13
N SER A 61 -11.91 -3.78 17.42
CA SER A 61 -11.58 -2.56 16.67
C SER A 61 -10.69 -1.67 17.53
N VAL A 62 -9.80 -0.91 16.89
CA VAL A 62 -9.01 0.13 17.59
C VAL A 62 -9.95 1.23 18.07
N ILE A 63 -10.96 1.56 17.27
CA ILE A 63 -12.01 2.49 17.65
C ILE A 63 -13.05 1.77 18.51
N ASN A 64 -13.47 2.43 19.59
CA ASN A 64 -14.56 1.92 20.40
C ASN A 64 -15.92 2.19 19.73
N LEU A 65 -16.30 1.33 18.78
CA LEU A 65 -17.58 1.41 18.08
C LEU A 65 -18.80 1.29 19.00
N GLN A 66 -18.64 0.77 20.23
CA GLN A 66 -19.73 0.72 21.21
C GLN A 66 -20.03 2.09 21.83
N GLN A 67 -19.01 2.91 22.07
CA GLN A 67 -19.16 4.25 22.65
C GLN A 67 -19.86 5.22 21.71
N ILE A 68 -19.84 4.93 20.40
CA ILE A 68 -20.43 5.78 19.35
C ILE A 68 -21.70 5.16 18.75
N ARG A 69 -22.24 4.11 19.39
CA ARG A 69 -23.43 3.40 18.92
C ARG A 69 -24.67 4.29 18.88
N HIS A 70 -24.75 5.31 19.73
CA HIS A 70 -25.88 6.24 19.77
C HIS A 70 -26.00 7.10 18.51
N TYR A 71 -24.94 7.24 17.72
CA TYR A 71 -25.00 7.90 16.41
C TYR A 71 -25.60 7.00 15.32
N ARG A 72 -25.68 5.68 15.56
CA ARG A 72 -26.16 4.71 14.57
C ARG A 72 -27.69 4.63 14.48
N ASN A 73 -28.30 5.73 14.08
CA ASN A 73 -29.73 5.83 13.76
C ASN A 73 -29.98 5.62 12.25
N ASN A 74 -31.25 5.70 11.82
CA ASN A 74 -31.61 5.49 10.42
C ASN A 74 -31.06 6.59 9.51
N GLU A 75 -30.99 7.82 10.01
CA GLU A 75 -30.49 9.00 9.33
C GLU A 75 -29.00 8.83 9.02
N PHE A 76 -28.21 8.42 10.03
CA PHE A 76 -26.80 8.07 9.89
C PHE A 76 -26.59 6.99 8.82
N LEU A 77 -27.40 5.92 8.84
CA LEU A 77 -27.27 4.85 7.84
C LEU A 77 -27.55 5.37 6.42
N LYS A 78 -28.56 6.24 6.25
CA LYS A 78 -28.83 6.89 4.96
C LYS A 78 -27.70 7.84 4.54
N MET A 79 -27.11 8.56 5.49
CA MET A 79 -25.97 9.44 5.22
C MET A 79 -24.75 8.63 4.75
N MET A 80 -24.45 7.52 5.43
CA MET A 80 -23.37 6.61 5.03
C MET A 80 -23.63 6.03 3.64
N ASP A 81 -24.84 5.56 3.36
CA ASP A 81 -25.23 5.06 2.02
C ASP A 81 -25.05 6.11 0.92
N SER A 82 -25.47 7.36 1.19
CA SER A 82 -25.27 8.48 0.29
C SER A 82 -23.79 8.82 0.09
N LEU A 83 -22.99 8.80 1.15
CA LEU A 83 -21.55 9.03 1.07
C LEU A 83 -20.84 7.95 0.24
N TYR A 84 -21.19 6.67 0.43
CA TYR A 84 -20.64 5.58 -0.38
C TYR A 84 -21.03 5.67 -1.85
N THR A 85 -22.27 6.06 -2.14
CA THR A 85 -22.79 6.07 -3.52
C THR A 85 -22.37 7.32 -4.28
N ASN A 86 -22.45 8.48 -3.62
CA ASN A 86 -22.36 9.79 -4.27
C ASN A 86 -21.17 10.64 -3.79
N GLY A 87 -20.41 10.17 -2.80
CA GLY A 87 -19.34 10.95 -2.16
C GLY A 87 -19.82 12.17 -1.35
N THR A 88 -21.13 12.36 -1.23
CA THR A 88 -21.76 13.51 -0.55
C THR A 88 -23.03 13.08 0.15
N ILE A 89 -23.44 13.81 1.19
CA ILE A 89 -24.70 13.56 1.90
C ILE A 89 -25.86 14.17 1.11
N ASP A 90 -26.89 13.38 0.85
CA ASP A 90 -28.15 13.87 0.27
C ASP A 90 -28.83 14.85 1.23
N LYS A 91 -29.08 16.07 0.72
CA LYS A 91 -29.73 17.15 1.47
C LYS A 91 -31.15 16.78 1.91
N SER A 92 -31.82 15.89 1.17
CA SER A 92 -33.17 15.42 1.53
C SER A 92 -33.20 14.70 2.89
N ILE A 93 -32.07 14.14 3.34
CA ILE A 93 -31.92 13.50 4.65
C ILE A 93 -31.93 14.56 5.76
N ILE A 94 -31.33 15.71 5.49
CA ILE A 94 -31.19 16.85 6.42
C ILE A 94 -32.49 17.64 6.52
N ASP A 95 -33.17 17.81 5.38
CA ASP A 95 -34.42 18.58 5.26
C ASP A 95 -35.68 17.77 5.62
N SER A 96 -35.53 16.48 5.95
CA SER A 96 -36.64 15.70 6.50
C SER A 96 -37.07 16.28 7.84
N ASP A 97 -38.38 16.27 8.15
CA ASP A 97 -38.98 16.65 9.45
C ASP A 97 -38.50 15.69 10.57
N SER A 98 -37.20 15.62 10.78
CA SER A 98 -36.56 14.74 11.75
C SER A 98 -36.82 15.32 13.12
N PHE A 99 -37.31 14.48 14.04
CA PHE A 99 -37.52 14.82 15.45
C PHE A 99 -36.20 15.08 16.23
N LEU A 100 -35.06 15.12 15.54
CA LEU A 100 -33.75 15.32 16.14
C LEU A 100 -33.52 16.80 16.40
N SER A 101 -32.91 17.13 17.55
CA SER A 101 -32.43 18.48 17.77
C SER A 101 -31.38 18.84 16.72
N THR A 102 -31.33 20.11 16.32
CA THR A 102 -30.34 20.62 15.35
C THR A 102 -28.90 20.31 15.77
N SER A 103 -28.63 20.26 17.08
CA SER A 103 -27.33 19.87 17.62
C SER A 103 -26.98 18.41 17.33
N TYR A 104 -27.90 17.48 17.59
CA TYR A 104 -27.68 16.05 17.39
C TYR A 104 -27.58 15.70 15.90
N LEU A 105 -28.35 16.37 15.04
CA LEU A 105 -28.25 16.21 13.59
C LEU A 105 -26.86 16.63 13.08
N THR A 106 -26.37 17.79 13.54
CA THR A 106 -25.02 18.28 13.21
C THR A 106 -23.94 17.29 13.64
N GLU A 107 -23.98 16.80 14.88
CA GLU A 107 -23.03 15.79 15.36
C GLU A 107 -23.07 14.50 14.54
N THR A 108 -24.28 14.05 14.17
CA THR A 108 -24.46 12.84 13.35
C THR A 108 -23.87 13.02 11.95
N ILE A 109 -24.03 14.20 11.35
CA ILE A 109 -23.43 14.55 10.05
C ILE A 109 -21.90 14.55 10.14
N GLU A 110 -21.35 15.26 11.12
CA GLU A 110 -19.90 15.34 11.32
C GLU A 110 -19.29 13.95 11.53
N PHE A 111 -19.99 13.11 12.31
CA PHE A 111 -19.56 11.75 12.59
C PHE A 111 -19.64 10.85 11.35
N ALA A 112 -20.72 10.91 10.57
CA ALA A 112 -20.83 10.18 9.30
C ALA A 112 -19.72 10.56 8.32
N GLN A 113 -19.45 11.87 8.17
CA GLN A 113 -18.36 12.36 7.32
C GLN A 113 -16.99 11.92 7.83
N GLY A 114 -16.74 12.05 9.14
CA GLY A 114 -15.47 11.66 9.75
C GLY A 114 -15.20 10.16 9.63
N LEU A 115 -16.22 9.33 9.88
CA LEU A 115 -16.11 7.88 9.75
C LEU A 115 -15.90 7.46 8.28
N PHE A 116 -16.60 8.10 7.33
CA PHE A 116 -16.42 7.83 5.91
C PHE A 116 -15.02 8.21 5.41
N GLN A 117 -14.51 9.37 5.80
CA GLN A 117 -13.13 9.79 5.49
C GLN A 117 -12.12 8.79 6.07
N TYR A 118 -12.34 8.36 7.31
CA TYR A 118 -11.49 7.39 7.99
C TYR A 118 -11.51 6.02 7.31
N TYR A 119 -12.70 5.50 6.99
CA TYR A 119 -12.87 4.25 6.26
C TYR A 119 -12.18 4.30 4.89
N SER A 120 -12.36 5.40 4.14
CA SER A 120 -11.71 5.60 2.83
C SER A 120 -10.18 5.58 2.97
N TRP A 121 -9.64 6.26 3.98
CA TRP A 121 -8.21 6.25 4.27
C TRP A 121 -7.68 4.84 4.61
N LEU A 122 -8.43 4.05 5.37
CA LEU A 122 -8.07 2.65 5.66
C LEU A 122 -8.08 1.79 4.40
N GLN A 123 -9.03 1.98 3.50
CA GLN A 123 -9.06 1.29 2.20
C GLN A 123 -7.84 1.66 1.35
N ASP A 124 -7.43 2.93 1.34
CA ASP A 124 -6.20 3.35 0.67
C ASP A 124 -4.97 2.66 1.26
N LEU A 125 -4.89 2.55 2.59
CA LEU A 125 -3.81 1.82 3.27
C LEU A 125 -3.82 0.31 2.96
N GLU A 126 -4.98 -0.33 2.87
CA GLU A 126 -5.07 -1.74 2.49
C GLU A 126 -4.62 -1.97 1.04
N ASN A 127 -4.96 -1.02 0.16
CA ASN A 127 -4.64 -1.05 -1.26
C ASN A 127 -3.27 -0.46 -1.60
N GLU A 128 -2.51 0.05 -0.62
CA GLU A 128 -1.10 0.40 -0.80
C GLU A 128 -0.34 -0.88 -1.19
N LYS A 129 -0.18 -1.08 -2.51
CA LYS A 129 0.74 -2.08 -3.04
C LYS A 129 2.09 -1.82 -2.36
N PRO A 130 2.81 -2.86 -1.90
CA PRO A 130 4.14 -2.67 -1.37
C PRO A 130 4.92 -1.89 -2.42
N LYS A 131 5.34 -0.66 -2.05
CA LYS A 131 6.16 0.16 -2.94
C LYS A 131 7.28 -0.76 -3.45
N PRO A 132 7.47 -0.89 -4.78
CA PRO A 132 8.56 -1.72 -5.28
C PRO A 132 9.81 -1.23 -4.58
N LYS A 133 10.45 -2.12 -3.79
CA LYS A 133 11.71 -1.81 -3.14
C LYS A 133 12.61 -1.28 -4.25
N LYS A 134 13.02 -0.01 -4.18
CA LYS A 134 13.99 0.54 -5.13
C LYS A 134 15.17 -0.42 -5.10
N SER A 135 15.53 -0.97 -6.25
CA SER A 135 16.64 -1.89 -6.36
C SER A 135 17.88 -1.25 -5.73
N ASP A 136 18.49 -1.91 -4.75
CA ASP A 136 19.75 -1.47 -4.12
C ASP A 136 20.94 -1.52 -5.11
N LEU A 137 20.72 -2.01 -6.34
CA LEU A 137 21.73 -2.06 -7.36
C LEU A 137 21.85 -0.72 -8.09
N THR A 138 23.07 -0.21 -8.13
CA THR A 138 23.43 0.92 -9.00
C THR A 138 23.26 0.55 -10.47
N HIS A 139 23.18 1.55 -11.35
CA HIS A 139 23.06 1.35 -12.80
C HIS A 139 24.15 0.39 -13.34
N LYS A 140 25.42 0.60 -12.95
CA LYS A 140 26.54 -0.27 -13.33
C LYS A 140 26.34 -1.72 -12.87
N GLN A 141 25.85 -1.92 -11.65
CA GLN A 141 25.57 -3.25 -11.10
C GLN A 141 24.39 -3.92 -11.82
N LYS A 142 23.33 -3.18 -12.17
CA LYS A 142 22.20 -3.70 -12.95
C LYS A 142 22.66 -4.21 -14.33
N MET A 143 23.50 -3.44 -15.03
CA MET A 143 24.06 -3.85 -16.33
C MET A 143 24.90 -5.12 -16.19
N LEU A 144 25.80 -5.15 -15.22
CA LEU A 144 26.66 -6.30 -15.01
C LEU A 144 25.85 -7.55 -14.57
N ALA A 145 24.80 -7.39 -13.77
CA ALA A 145 23.90 -8.48 -13.40
C ALA A 145 23.18 -9.10 -14.60
N LEU A 146 22.68 -8.28 -15.53
CA LEU A 146 22.00 -8.76 -16.75
C LEU A 146 22.93 -9.62 -17.61
N HIS A 147 24.21 -9.23 -17.72
CA HIS A 147 25.21 -10.03 -18.43
C HIS A 147 25.40 -11.41 -17.80
N TYR A 148 25.50 -11.49 -16.47
CA TYR A 148 25.63 -12.77 -15.77
C TYR A 148 24.35 -13.62 -15.77
N LEU A 149 23.18 -13.00 -15.98
CA LEU A 149 21.93 -13.72 -16.25
C LEU A 149 21.85 -14.27 -17.69
N GLY A 150 22.89 -14.06 -18.51
CA GLY A 150 22.99 -14.59 -19.86
C GLY A 150 22.50 -13.64 -20.96
N LEU A 151 22.21 -12.37 -20.63
CA LEU A 151 21.88 -11.39 -21.65
C LEU A 151 23.16 -10.95 -22.39
N ASP A 152 23.21 -11.20 -23.70
CA ASP A 152 24.32 -10.74 -24.54
C ASP A 152 24.21 -9.24 -24.83
N LEU A 153 24.76 -8.44 -23.91
CA LEU A 153 24.72 -6.98 -23.96
C LEU A 153 25.45 -6.37 -25.16
N SER A 154 26.33 -7.13 -25.85
CA SER A 154 27.07 -6.63 -27.01
C SER A 154 26.15 -6.26 -28.18
N GLN A 155 24.98 -6.89 -28.28
CA GLN A 155 23.99 -6.65 -29.34
C GLN A 155 23.14 -5.39 -29.11
N TYR A 156 23.22 -4.80 -27.91
CA TYR A 156 22.36 -3.69 -27.47
C TYR A 156 23.10 -2.34 -27.45
N ASP A 157 24.34 -2.29 -27.93
CA ASP A 157 25.17 -1.07 -27.97
C ASP A 157 24.67 0.01 -28.97
N ASN A 158 23.76 -0.39 -29.87
CA ASN A 158 23.09 0.52 -30.79
C ASN A 158 22.08 1.45 -30.07
N THR A 159 21.93 2.66 -30.59
CA THR A 159 21.18 3.75 -29.94
C THR A 159 19.71 3.41 -29.67
N LYS A 160 19.08 2.59 -30.53
CA LYS A 160 17.65 2.23 -30.39
C LYS A 160 17.44 1.19 -29.29
N SER A 161 18.32 0.20 -29.20
CA SER A 161 18.20 -0.90 -28.25
C SER A 161 18.60 -0.44 -26.84
N ALA A 162 19.63 0.39 -26.72
CA ALA A 162 19.99 1.04 -25.46
C ALA A 162 18.85 1.89 -24.89
N LYS A 163 18.12 2.61 -25.76
CA LYS A 163 16.94 3.39 -25.37
C LYS A 163 15.79 2.52 -24.87
N ILE A 164 15.52 1.38 -25.53
CA ILE A 164 14.49 0.44 -25.06
C ILE A 164 14.90 -0.15 -23.71
N LEU A 165 16.16 -0.56 -23.56
CA LEU A 165 16.65 -1.14 -22.31
C LEU A 165 16.64 -0.13 -21.15
N SER A 166 16.98 1.14 -21.42
CA SER A 166 16.95 2.19 -20.40
C SER A 166 15.51 2.45 -19.91
N LEU A 167 14.52 2.36 -20.82
CA LEU A 167 13.10 2.43 -20.45
C LEU A 167 12.65 1.23 -19.62
N ILE A 168 13.08 0.00 -19.98
CA ILE A 168 12.73 -1.23 -19.23
C ILE A 168 13.25 -1.16 -17.79
N LEU A 169 14.45 -0.61 -17.60
CA LEU A 169 15.13 -0.59 -16.30
C LEU A 169 14.85 0.67 -15.47
N ASP A 170 14.12 1.62 -16.05
CA ASP A 170 13.88 2.97 -15.52
C ASP A 170 15.21 3.67 -15.18
N LEU A 171 16.09 3.77 -16.18
CA LEU A 171 17.45 4.33 -16.07
C LEU A 171 17.72 5.33 -17.19
N ASP A 172 18.78 6.12 -17.01
CA ASP A 172 19.25 7.09 -18.00
C ASP A 172 19.81 6.41 -19.28
N GLU A 173 19.37 6.86 -20.45
CA GLU A 173 19.76 6.29 -21.75
C GLU A 173 21.28 6.43 -22.01
N GLY A 174 21.85 7.60 -21.73
CA GLY A 174 23.26 7.89 -22.00
C GLY A 174 24.20 6.99 -21.19
N ASN A 175 23.90 6.85 -19.89
CA ASN A 175 24.62 5.94 -19.00
C ASN A 175 24.38 4.46 -19.36
N THR A 176 23.16 4.10 -19.77
CA THR A 176 22.85 2.73 -20.22
C THR A 176 23.75 2.36 -21.39
N ARG A 177 23.80 3.19 -22.42
CA ARG A 177 24.67 2.99 -23.58
C ARG A 177 26.15 2.94 -23.20
N LYS A 178 26.62 3.86 -22.36
CA LYS A 178 28.01 3.90 -21.87
C LYS A 178 28.38 2.62 -21.13
N TYR A 179 27.49 2.10 -20.29
CA TYR A 179 27.79 0.91 -19.48
C TYR A 179 27.61 -0.39 -20.25
N LEU A 180 26.72 -0.46 -21.25
CA LEU A 180 26.59 -1.61 -22.15
C LEU A 180 27.92 -1.93 -22.84
N SER A 181 28.58 -0.92 -23.41
CA SER A 181 29.89 -1.11 -24.05
C SER A 181 30.98 -1.54 -23.04
N TYR A 182 30.86 -1.10 -21.79
CA TYR A 182 31.79 -1.47 -20.73
C TYR A 182 31.54 -2.89 -20.18
N VAL A 183 30.32 -3.40 -20.13
CA VAL A 183 30.12 -4.78 -19.63
C VAL A 183 30.83 -5.80 -20.52
N ALA A 184 30.82 -5.58 -21.84
CA ALA A 184 31.49 -6.43 -22.82
C ALA A 184 33.02 -6.23 -22.88
N ALA A 185 33.52 -5.06 -22.48
CA ALA A 185 34.95 -4.75 -22.47
C ALA A 185 35.66 -5.30 -21.21
N GLY A 186 37.00 -5.41 -21.26
CA GLY A 186 37.85 -5.95 -20.19
C GLY A 186 37.86 -5.14 -18.87
N LYS A 187 39.03 -4.68 -18.37
CA LYS A 187 39.07 -3.86 -17.14
C LYS A 187 38.45 -2.48 -17.41
N ASN A 188 37.37 -2.11 -16.71
CA ASN A 188 36.67 -0.83 -16.90
C ASN A 188 35.86 -0.40 -15.66
N GLU A 189 35.18 0.75 -15.78
CA GLU A 189 34.39 1.36 -14.73
C GLU A 189 33.19 0.53 -14.19
N VAL A 190 32.73 -0.48 -14.94
CA VAL A 190 31.63 -1.37 -14.56
C VAL A 190 32.17 -2.64 -13.88
N ARG A 191 33.20 -3.25 -14.47
CA ARG A 191 33.86 -4.48 -13.97
C ARG A 191 34.86 -4.17 -12.83
N THR A 192 34.36 -3.59 -11.73
CA THR A 192 35.17 -3.23 -10.55
C THR A 192 35.01 -4.25 -9.42
N LYS A 193 36.03 -4.35 -8.54
CA LYS A 193 36.02 -5.22 -7.35
C LYS A 193 34.80 -5.00 -6.47
N SER A 194 34.38 -3.73 -6.29
CA SER A 194 33.20 -3.36 -5.50
C SER A 194 31.90 -3.90 -6.13
N ASN A 195 31.74 -3.73 -7.44
CA ASN A 195 30.55 -4.20 -8.14
C ASN A 195 30.45 -5.73 -8.14
N PHE A 196 31.55 -6.45 -8.39
CA PHE A 196 31.54 -7.91 -8.33
C PHE A 196 31.25 -8.45 -6.93
N LYS A 197 31.80 -7.84 -5.87
CA LYS A 197 31.47 -8.23 -4.47
C LYS A 197 29.97 -8.11 -4.21
N LYS A 198 29.39 -6.95 -4.55
CA LYS A 198 27.95 -6.72 -4.36
C LYS A 198 27.09 -7.70 -5.16
N LEU A 199 27.45 -7.99 -6.41
CA LEU A 199 26.72 -8.95 -7.22
C LEU A 199 26.86 -10.38 -6.68
N ASN A 200 28.06 -10.80 -6.31
CA ASN A 200 28.27 -12.12 -5.71
C ASN A 200 27.36 -12.35 -4.50
N GLU A 201 27.26 -11.35 -3.60
CA GLU A 201 26.32 -11.39 -2.47
C GLU A 201 24.86 -11.50 -2.92
N VAL A 202 24.45 -10.68 -3.89
CA VAL A 202 23.06 -10.65 -4.37
C VAL A 202 22.67 -11.98 -5.02
N PHE A 203 23.49 -12.54 -5.91
CA PHE A 203 23.19 -13.81 -6.56
C PHE A 203 23.19 -14.98 -5.56
N LYS A 204 24.12 -14.99 -4.59
CA LYS A 204 24.14 -15.98 -3.52
C LYS A 204 22.90 -15.92 -2.63
N HIS A 205 22.46 -14.72 -2.24
CA HIS A 205 21.24 -14.55 -1.44
C HIS A 205 19.97 -14.99 -2.19
N GLN A 206 20.00 -15.03 -3.52
CA GLN A 206 18.89 -15.53 -4.34
C GLN A 206 19.02 -17.01 -4.71
N GLY A 207 20.02 -17.73 -4.17
CA GLY A 207 20.24 -19.16 -4.45
C GLY A 207 20.80 -19.46 -5.84
N LEU A 208 21.37 -18.46 -6.54
CA LEU A 208 22.00 -18.62 -7.84
C LEU A 208 23.50 -18.90 -7.69
N ASP A 209 23.83 -20.01 -7.01
CA ASP A 209 25.21 -20.31 -6.58
C ASP A 209 26.19 -20.51 -7.75
N ASP A 210 25.74 -21.07 -8.87
CA ASP A 210 26.58 -21.27 -10.08
C ASP A 210 27.02 -19.94 -10.70
N ILE A 211 26.10 -18.97 -10.76
CA ILE A 211 26.39 -17.62 -11.25
C ILE A 211 27.28 -16.90 -10.25
N ALA A 212 27.01 -17.02 -8.96
CA ALA A 212 27.84 -16.45 -7.90
C ALA A 212 29.29 -16.99 -7.96
N PHE A 213 29.46 -18.30 -8.19
CA PHE A 213 30.76 -18.92 -8.38
C PHE A 213 31.49 -18.35 -9.60
N THR A 214 30.78 -18.16 -10.72
CA THR A 214 31.34 -17.54 -11.93
C THR A 214 31.79 -16.10 -11.67
N ILE A 215 30.97 -15.30 -10.98
CA ILE A 215 31.31 -13.92 -10.57
C ILE A 215 32.55 -13.91 -9.68
N LYS A 216 32.66 -14.86 -8.74
CA LYS A 216 33.81 -14.98 -7.84
C LYS A 216 35.10 -15.28 -8.61
N ASN A 217 35.07 -16.20 -9.57
CA ASN A 217 36.24 -16.50 -10.41
C ASN A 217 36.71 -15.26 -11.19
N ASP A 218 35.77 -14.45 -11.68
CA ASP A 218 36.10 -13.21 -12.38
C ASP A 218 36.60 -12.11 -11.43
N LEU A 219 36.12 -12.08 -10.18
CA LEU A 219 36.61 -11.21 -9.12
C LEU A 219 38.07 -11.52 -8.75
N ASP A 220 38.44 -12.80 -8.71
CA ASP A 220 39.78 -13.26 -8.37
C ASP A 220 40.80 -12.92 -9.46
N LYS A 221 40.39 -12.87 -10.73
CA LYS A 221 41.24 -12.44 -11.87
C LYS A 221 41.56 -10.94 -11.89
N ILE A 222 40.80 -10.13 -11.15
CA ILE A 222 40.94 -8.67 -11.10
C ILE A 222 41.68 -8.22 -9.83
N SER A 223 41.76 -9.10 -8.83
CA SER A 223 42.53 -8.91 -7.60
C SER A 223 44.03 -9.07 -7.85
#